data_AF-A0A0D0CEA8-F1
#
_entry.id   AF-A0A0D0CEA8-F1
#
_cell.length_a   1.000
_cell.length_b   1.000
_cell.length_c   1.000
_cell.angle_alpha   90.00
_cell.angle_beta   90.00
_cell.angle_gamma   90.00
#
_symmetry.space_group_name_H-M   'P 1'
#
loop_
_entity.id
_entity.type
_entity.pdbx_description
1 polymer ?
#
loop_
_entity_poly.entity_id
_entity_poly.type
_entity_poly.pdbx_seq_one_letter_code
_entity_poly.pdbx_strand_id
1 'polypeptide(L)'
;MSEKFRSVYSGSIEHVVTINGPVYQIAKQSVNNWHGGFTAAAVAVVSTFFAHDPDFADTSQCIKFAKPMLKKSWFLFNQNRGVDSKVWSSLWRTPFVLQAFTHHFNYIQGRAEVPSLENEVKGPHTALALACATVCHILTLVAENRVVLQSSRLGNVWTAIIPTGNQYEFNNTVWGATMCRYLDPIKNLSDEHFALVVEETQ
;
A
#
# COMPACT_ATOMS: atom_id res chain seq x y z
N MET A 1 5.07 -12.26 14.54
CA MET A 1 4.85 -12.55 15.98
C MET A 1 5.94 -13.53 16.35
N SER A 2 6.89 -13.14 17.21
CA SER A 2 8.06 -14.00 17.48
C SER A 2 7.60 -15.33 18.08
N GLU A 3 8.26 -16.41 17.70
CA GLU A 3 8.04 -17.79 18.14
C GLU A 3 7.97 -17.91 19.68
N LYS A 4 8.64 -16.99 20.39
CA LYS A 4 8.58 -16.81 21.84
C LYS A 4 7.18 -16.53 22.39
N PHE A 5 6.31 -15.79 21.69
CA PHE A 5 4.97 -15.49 22.20
C PHE A 5 4.05 -16.70 22.10
N ARG A 6 4.24 -17.52 21.06
CA ARG A 6 3.43 -18.73 20.88
C ARG A 6 3.85 -19.84 21.86
N SER A 7 5.14 -19.98 22.17
CA SER A 7 5.61 -21.00 23.13
C SER A 7 5.24 -20.73 24.59
N VAL A 8 4.99 -19.47 24.97
CA VAL A 8 4.64 -19.11 26.36
C VAL A 8 3.12 -19.16 26.59
N TYR A 9 2.32 -18.97 25.55
CA TYR A 9 0.87 -18.75 25.68
C TYR A 9 0.01 -19.74 24.88
N SER A 10 0.58 -20.85 24.36
CA SER A 10 -0.16 -21.92 23.68
C SER A 10 -0.95 -22.82 24.64
N GLY A 11 -1.83 -22.22 25.43
CA GLY A 11 -2.68 -22.91 26.38
C GLY A 11 -3.36 -21.94 27.34
N SER A 12 -4.61 -21.61 27.04
CA SER A 12 -5.63 -21.26 28.05
C SER A 12 -5.34 -20.11 29.00
N ILE A 13 -4.65 -19.05 28.57
CA ILE A 13 -4.61 -17.81 29.36
C ILE A 13 -5.73 -16.90 28.86
N GLU A 14 -6.78 -16.83 29.68
CA GLU A 14 -7.81 -15.80 29.58
C GLU A 14 -7.11 -14.44 29.70
N HIS A 15 -6.94 -13.76 28.56
CA HIS A 15 -6.25 -12.49 28.50
C HIS A 15 -7.29 -11.38 28.32
N VAL A 16 -7.37 -10.48 29.30
CA VAL A 16 -8.16 -9.27 29.17
C VAL A 16 -7.36 -8.29 28.31
N VAL A 17 -7.87 -7.99 27.11
CA VAL A 17 -7.33 -6.91 26.29
C VAL A 17 -7.76 -5.59 26.91
N THR A 18 -6.90 -5.01 27.74
CA THR A 18 -7.08 -3.66 28.27
C THR A 18 -6.49 -2.63 27.29
N ILE A 19 -7.17 -1.49 27.14
CA ILE A 19 -6.61 -0.36 26.38
C ILE A 19 -5.26 0.02 27.02
N ASN A 20 -4.24 0.17 26.18
CA ASN A 20 -2.84 0.39 26.58
C ASN A 20 -2.13 -0.77 27.31
N GLY A 21 -2.78 -1.92 27.51
CA GLY A 21 -2.14 -3.11 28.06
C GLY A 21 -1.12 -3.74 27.11
N PRO A 22 -0.26 -4.67 27.58
CA PRO A 22 0.80 -5.26 26.76
C PRO A 22 0.31 -5.91 25.46
N VAL A 23 -0.81 -6.65 25.51
CA VAL A 23 -1.43 -7.28 24.34
C VAL A 23 -1.89 -6.22 23.33
N TYR A 24 -2.53 -5.14 23.81
CA TYR A 24 -2.93 -4.02 22.97
C TYR A 24 -1.74 -3.35 22.29
N GLN A 25 -0.65 -3.10 23.01
CA GLN A 25 0.54 -2.47 22.42
C GLN A 25 1.20 -3.35 21.35
N ILE A 26 1.28 -4.66 21.57
CA ILE A 26 1.80 -5.60 20.56
C ILE A 26 0.90 -5.64 19.32
N ALA A 27 -0.42 -5.69 19.50
CA ALA A 27 -1.37 -5.66 18.40
C ALA A 27 -1.26 -4.34 17.61
N LYS A 28 -1.24 -3.21 18.33
CA LYS A 28 -1.06 -1.87 17.74
C LYS A 28 0.25 -1.77 16.97
N GLN A 29 1.37 -2.24 17.52
CA GLN A 29 2.65 -2.27 16.82
C GLN A 29 2.59 -3.15 15.56
N SER A 30 1.94 -4.31 15.65
CA SER A 30 1.77 -5.20 14.48
C SER A 30 0.94 -4.54 13.38
N VAL A 31 -0.13 -3.83 13.73
CA VAL A 31 -0.93 -3.06 12.75
C VAL A 31 -0.11 -1.92 12.15
N ASN A 32 0.64 -1.18 12.97
CA ASN A 32 1.53 -0.12 12.49
C ASN A 32 2.61 -0.64 11.54
N ASN A 33 3.22 -1.79 11.85
CA ASN A 33 4.20 -2.42 10.97
C ASN A 33 3.59 -2.87 9.65
N TRP A 34 2.35 -3.39 9.69
CA TRP A 34 1.61 -3.78 8.49
C TRP A 34 1.32 -2.56 7.60
N HIS A 35 0.78 -1.48 8.18
CA HIS A 35 0.50 -0.24 7.45
C HIS A 35 1.79 0.42 6.91
N GLY A 36 2.81 0.58 7.75
CA GLY A 36 4.08 1.18 7.36
C GLY A 36 4.81 0.40 6.27
N GLY A 37 4.63 -0.92 6.23
CA GLY A 37 5.17 -1.77 5.18
C GLY A 37 4.55 -1.51 3.80
N PHE A 38 3.25 -1.19 3.70
CA PHE A 38 2.66 -0.74 2.43
C PHE A 38 3.25 0.59 1.96
N THR A 39 3.42 1.55 2.86
CA THR A 39 4.05 2.83 2.51
C THR A 39 5.47 2.61 2.01
N ALA A 40 6.27 1.79 2.69
CA ALA A 40 7.62 1.45 2.26
C ALA A 40 7.63 0.75 0.88
N ALA A 41 6.71 -0.19 0.66
CA ALA A 41 6.56 -0.86 -0.63
C ALA A 41 6.18 0.11 -1.75
N ALA A 42 5.17 0.98 -1.53
CA ALA A 42 4.75 1.97 -2.52
C ALA A 42 5.88 2.96 -2.85
N VAL A 43 6.64 3.43 -1.85
CA VAL A 43 7.84 4.27 -2.08
C VAL A 43 8.86 3.53 -2.94
N ALA A 44 9.18 2.28 -2.59
CA ALA A 44 10.16 1.50 -3.32
C ALA A 44 9.74 1.29 -4.79
N VAL A 45 8.49 0.90 -5.04
CA VAL A 45 7.98 0.63 -6.39
C VAL A 45 7.97 1.90 -7.25
N VAL A 46 7.46 3.02 -6.71
CA VAL A 46 7.43 4.30 -7.45
C VAL A 46 8.85 4.83 -7.71
N SER A 47 9.75 4.72 -6.73
CA SER A 47 11.15 5.14 -6.90
C SER A 47 11.87 4.29 -7.94
N THR A 48 11.65 2.97 -7.91
CA THR A 48 12.22 2.02 -8.86
C THR A 48 11.70 2.28 -10.28
N PHE A 49 10.42 2.60 -10.44
CA PHE A 49 9.86 2.96 -11.74
C PHE A 49 10.58 4.18 -12.35
N PHE A 50 10.70 5.27 -11.60
CA PHE A 50 11.42 6.45 -12.08
C PHE A 50 12.91 6.19 -12.31
N ALA A 51 13.49 5.27 -11.54
CA ALA A 51 14.90 4.90 -11.68
C ALA A 51 15.26 4.20 -13.00
N HIS A 52 14.33 3.41 -13.54
CA HIS A 52 14.58 2.57 -14.70
C HIS A 52 14.29 3.26 -16.04
N ASP A 53 13.64 4.43 -16.01
CA ASP A 53 13.26 5.14 -17.22
C ASP A 53 14.06 6.46 -17.32
N PRO A 54 14.92 6.60 -18.36
CA PRO A 54 15.79 7.76 -18.53
C PRO A 54 15.01 9.07 -18.72
N ASP A 55 13.72 9.02 -19.06
CA ASP A 55 12.86 10.19 -19.20
C ASP A 55 12.50 10.83 -17.84
N PHE A 56 12.92 10.25 -16.72
CA PHE A 56 12.71 10.79 -15.37
C PHE A 56 14.01 11.19 -14.65
N ALA A 57 15.08 11.51 -15.39
CA ALA A 57 16.36 11.93 -14.82
C ALA A 57 16.27 13.15 -13.88
N ASP A 58 15.24 13.99 -13.99
CA ASP A 58 15.01 15.15 -13.13
C ASP A 58 13.70 15.08 -12.33
N THR A 59 13.68 15.73 -11.15
CA THR A 59 12.50 15.79 -10.28
C THR A 59 11.29 16.46 -10.95
N SER A 60 11.51 17.36 -11.90
CA SER A 60 10.42 18.04 -12.62
C SER A 60 9.66 17.08 -13.53
N GLN A 61 10.34 16.09 -14.12
CA GLN A 61 9.74 15.04 -14.94
C GLN A 61 8.89 14.11 -14.07
N CYS A 62 9.38 13.70 -12.89
CA CYS A 62 8.59 12.94 -11.92
C CYS A 62 7.30 13.69 -11.52
N ILE A 63 7.39 14.98 -11.24
CA ILE A 63 6.22 15.84 -10.92
C ILE A 63 5.25 15.89 -12.11
N LYS A 64 5.76 16.11 -13.32
CA LYS A 64 4.95 16.17 -14.56
C LYS A 64 4.24 14.84 -14.82
N PHE A 65 4.84 13.72 -14.48
CA PHE A 65 4.23 12.39 -14.57
C PHE A 65 3.16 12.16 -13.50
N ALA A 66 3.46 12.49 -12.24
CA ALA A 66 2.56 12.22 -11.12
C ALA A 66 1.23 13.01 -11.19
N LYS A 67 1.26 14.25 -11.69
CA LYS A 67 0.07 15.11 -11.79
C LYS A 67 -1.06 14.50 -12.65
N PRO A 68 -0.83 14.09 -13.91
CA PRO A 68 -1.82 13.36 -14.71
C PRO A 68 -2.26 12.04 -14.07
N MET A 69 -1.31 11.30 -13.47
CA MET A 69 -1.60 10.02 -12.81
C MET A 69 -2.68 10.17 -11.73
N LEU A 70 -2.58 11.23 -10.93
CA LEU A 70 -3.56 11.56 -9.89
C LEU A 70 -4.86 12.12 -10.46
N LYS A 71 -4.78 13.10 -11.37
CA LYS A 71 -5.96 13.81 -11.88
C LYS A 71 -6.98 12.88 -12.53
N LYS A 72 -6.50 11.81 -13.18
CA LYS A 72 -7.34 10.83 -13.87
C LYS A 72 -7.39 9.46 -13.17
N SER A 73 -6.79 9.34 -11.98
CA SER A 73 -6.62 8.08 -11.27
C SER A 73 -5.99 6.97 -12.15
N TRP A 74 -5.12 7.34 -13.09
CA TRP A 74 -4.50 6.41 -14.04
C TRP A 74 -3.65 5.34 -13.36
N PHE A 75 -3.11 5.66 -12.19
CA PHE A 75 -2.36 4.72 -11.37
C PHE A 75 -3.20 3.53 -10.89
N LEU A 76 -4.51 3.50 -11.14
CA LEU A 76 -5.37 2.35 -10.85
C LEU A 76 -5.57 1.42 -12.06
N PHE A 77 -5.28 1.83 -13.29
CA PHE A 77 -5.62 1.05 -14.50
C PHE A 77 -4.37 0.52 -15.21
N ASN A 78 -4.29 -0.80 -15.44
CA ASN A 78 -3.19 -1.40 -16.20
C ASN A 78 -3.22 -0.98 -17.68
N GLN A 79 -4.41 -0.94 -18.28
CA GLN A 79 -4.61 -0.52 -19.67
C GLN A 79 -5.29 0.84 -19.68
N ASN A 80 -4.50 1.90 -19.78
CA ASN A 80 -4.99 3.28 -19.84
C ASN A 80 -4.57 4.01 -21.15
N ARG A 81 -4.20 3.25 -22.18
CA ARG A 81 -3.80 3.81 -23.48
C ARG A 81 -5.01 4.49 -24.14
N GLY A 82 -4.87 5.79 -24.43
CA GLY A 82 -5.88 6.59 -25.12
C GLY A 82 -6.53 7.66 -24.24
N VAL A 83 -7.22 8.61 -24.88
CA VAL A 83 -7.89 9.74 -24.22
C VAL A 83 -9.28 9.40 -23.68
N ASP A 84 -9.90 8.33 -24.18
CA ASP A 84 -11.23 7.87 -23.73
C ASP A 84 -11.10 6.97 -22.50
N SER A 85 -11.69 7.38 -21.38
CA SER A 85 -11.70 6.60 -20.15
C SER A 85 -12.60 5.36 -20.23
N LYS A 86 -13.49 5.27 -21.22
CA LYS A 86 -14.40 4.12 -21.42
C LYS A 86 -13.68 2.87 -21.91
N VAL A 87 -12.50 3.03 -22.53
CA VAL A 87 -11.68 1.90 -22.99
C VAL A 87 -10.62 1.48 -21.98
N TRP A 88 -10.52 2.16 -20.84
CA TRP A 88 -9.58 1.75 -19.81
C TRP A 88 -10.06 0.48 -19.13
N SER A 89 -9.17 -0.49 -19.01
CA SER A 89 -9.48 -1.81 -18.47
C SER A 89 -8.52 -2.17 -17.34
N SER A 90 -8.80 -3.27 -16.64
CA SER A 90 -7.92 -3.80 -15.59
C SER A 90 -7.72 -2.79 -14.46
N LEU A 91 -8.84 -2.29 -13.94
CA LEU A 91 -8.87 -1.45 -12.74
C LEU A 91 -8.28 -2.23 -11.55
N TRP A 92 -7.55 -1.52 -10.68
CA TRP A 92 -6.76 -2.01 -9.54
C TRP A 92 -5.50 -2.81 -9.89
N ARG A 93 -5.19 -3.00 -11.18
CA ARG A 93 -4.14 -3.92 -11.65
C ARG A 93 -2.91 -3.23 -12.23
N THR A 94 -2.65 -1.99 -11.85
CA THR A 94 -1.37 -1.37 -12.25
C THR A 94 -0.21 -2.06 -11.55
N PRO A 95 0.99 -2.08 -12.18
CA PRO A 95 2.19 -2.57 -11.52
C PRO A 95 2.46 -1.88 -10.18
N PHE A 96 2.13 -0.59 -10.04
CA PHE A 96 2.27 0.13 -8.76
C PHE A 96 1.41 -0.48 -7.66
N VAL A 97 0.12 -0.70 -7.95
CA VAL A 97 -0.85 -1.22 -6.96
C VAL A 97 -0.56 -2.68 -6.66
N LEU A 98 -0.32 -3.51 -7.69
CA LEU A 98 -0.04 -4.93 -7.53
C LEU A 98 1.22 -5.18 -6.70
N GLN A 99 2.33 -4.51 -7.00
CA GLN A 99 3.58 -4.68 -6.23
C GLN A 99 3.47 -4.17 -4.79
N ALA A 100 2.74 -3.07 -4.57
CA ALA A 100 2.43 -2.61 -3.20
C ALA A 100 1.51 -3.62 -2.47
N PHE A 101 0.58 -4.24 -3.19
CA PHE A 101 -0.34 -5.24 -2.64
C PHE A 101 0.37 -6.55 -2.27
N THR A 102 1.39 -6.97 -3.03
CA THR A 102 2.23 -8.14 -2.69
C THR A 102 2.82 -8.07 -1.28
N HIS A 103 3.04 -6.85 -0.74
CA HIS A 103 3.46 -6.68 0.66
C HIS A 103 2.52 -7.38 1.66
N HIS A 104 1.21 -7.38 1.42
CA HIS A 104 0.24 -8.05 2.28
C HIS A 104 0.55 -9.54 2.43
N PHE A 105 0.75 -10.24 1.32
CA PHE A 105 1.01 -11.69 1.31
C PHE A 105 2.33 -12.02 2.01
N ASN A 106 3.38 -11.24 1.73
CA ASN A 106 4.66 -11.37 2.43
C ASN A 106 4.53 -11.12 3.94
N TYR A 107 3.68 -10.17 4.34
CA TYR A 107 3.48 -9.83 5.74
C TYR A 107 2.76 -10.93 6.52
N ILE A 108 1.73 -11.54 5.92
CA ILE A 108 0.91 -12.58 6.57
C ILE A 108 1.53 -13.98 6.48
N GLN A 109 2.49 -14.21 5.57
CA GLN A 109 3.17 -15.49 5.44
C GLN A 109 3.78 -15.95 6.77
N GLY A 110 3.48 -17.19 7.19
CA GLY A 110 3.95 -17.78 8.44
C GLY A 110 3.28 -17.24 9.72
N ARG A 111 2.29 -16.35 9.61
CA ARG A 111 1.49 -15.89 10.77
C ARG A 111 0.33 -16.85 11.03
N ALA A 112 -0.10 -16.92 12.30
CA ALA A 112 -1.25 -17.73 12.67
C ALA A 112 -2.55 -17.03 12.25
N GLU A 113 -3.47 -17.80 11.70
CA GLU A 113 -4.85 -17.37 11.46
C GLU A 113 -5.58 -17.22 12.79
N VAL A 114 -6.49 -16.25 12.84
CA VAL A 114 -7.37 -16.02 14.00
C VAL A 114 -8.81 -16.21 13.50
N PRO A 115 -9.42 -17.39 13.74
CA PRO A 115 -10.69 -17.79 13.13
C PRO A 115 -11.89 -16.87 13.42
N SER A 116 -11.83 -16.06 14.48
CA SER A 116 -12.95 -15.23 14.93
C SER A 116 -13.03 -13.84 14.25
N LEU A 117 -12.12 -13.50 13.34
CA LEU A 117 -12.04 -12.19 12.67
C LEU A 117 -12.58 -12.20 11.22
N GLU A 118 -13.12 -13.31 10.74
CA GLU A 118 -13.44 -13.52 9.31
C GLU A 118 -14.64 -12.72 8.78
N ASN A 119 -15.50 -12.16 9.63
CA ASN A 119 -16.89 -11.91 9.22
C ASN A 119 -17.24 -10.50 8.68
N GLU A 120 -16.37 -9.48 8.75
CA GLU A 120 -16.76 -8.13 8.28
C GLU A 120 -15.74 -7.42 7.39
N VAL A 121 -14.48 -7.86 7.39
CA VAL A 121 -13.40 -7.21 6.66
C VAL A 121 -12.59 -8.29 5.95
N LYS A 122 -12.94 -8.61 4.69
CA LYS A 122 -12.14 -9.49 3.82
C LYS A 122 -10.70 -8.92 3.79
N GLY A 123 -9.78 -9.50 4.55
CA GLY A 123 -8.41 -8.99 4.76
C GLY A 123 -7.71 -8.55 3.45
N PRO A 124 -7.76 -9.38 2.39
CA PRO A 124 -7.20 -9.03 1.08
C PRO A 124 -7.84 -7.81 0.40
N HIS A 125 -9.15 -7.57 0.56
CA HIS A 125 -9.81 -6.40 -0.03
C HIS A 125 -9.34 -5.10 0.63
N THR A 126 -9.18 -5.15 1.95
CA THR A 126 -8.67 -4.04 2.75
C THR A 126 -7.22 -3.75 2.44
N ALA A 127 -6.42 -4.80 2.27
CA ALA A 127 -5.05 -4.73 1.82
C ALA A 127 -4.93 -4.10 0.42
N LEU A 128 -5.78 -4.48 -0.54
CA LEU A 128 -5.81 -3.87 -1.87
C LEU A 128 -6.20 -2.39 -1.82
N ALA A 129 -7.21 -2.02 -1.03
CA ALA A 129 -7.60 -0.63 -0.81
C ALA A 129 -6.45 0.20 -0.20
N LEU A 130 -5.71 -0.40 0.74
CA LEU A 130 -4.55 0.21 1.35
C LEU A 130 -3.38 0.37 0.38
N ALA A 131 -3.13 -0.60 -0.51
CA ALA A 131 -2.17 -0.48 -1.60
C ALA A 131 -2.54 0.68 -2.54
N CYS A 132 -3.80 0.80 -2.93
CA CYS A 132 -4.29 1.92 -3.75
C CYS A 132 -4.08 3.28 -3.05
N ALA A 133 -4.43 3.36 -1.77
CA ALA A 133 -4.27 4.58 -0.97
C ALA A 133 -2.80 4.98 -0.82
N THR A 134 -1.91 4.03 -0.54
CA THR A 134 -0.45 4.25 -0.42
C THR A 134 0.18 4.72 -1.72
N VAL A 135 -0.14 4.10 -2.85
CA VAL A 135 0.32 4.58 -4.16
C VAL A 135 -0.21 5.99 -4.47
N CYS A 136 -1.50 6.24 -4.24
CA CYS A 136 -2.12 7.56 -4.44
C CYS A 136 -1.41 8.65 -3.63
N HIS A 137 -1.11 8.37 -2.37
CA HIS A 137 -0.44 9.30 -1.49
C HIS A 137 1.01 9.57 -1.90
N ILE A 138 1.79 8.54 -2.23
CA ILE A 138 3.18 8.73 -2.69
C ILE A 138 3.21 9.56 -3.97
N LEU A 139 2.32 9.28 -4.94
CA LEU A 139 2.20 10.10 -6.14
C LEU A 139 1.80 11.55 -5.81
N THR A 140 0.92 11.76 -4.83
CA THR A 140 0.55 13.11 -4.36
C THR A 140 1.76 13.85 -3.80
N LEU A 141 2.53 13.21 -2.93
CA LEU A 141 3.74 13.79 -2.38
C LEU A 141 4.78 14.12 -3.46
N VAL A 142 4.94 13.27 -4.47
CA VAL A 142 5.79 13.56 -5.64
C VAL A 142 5.25 14.75 -6.41
N ALA A 143 3.96 14.78 -6.74
CA ALA A 143 3.32 15.84 -7.52
C ALA A 143 3.38 17.22 -6.83
N GLU A 144 3.35 17.23 -5.50
CA GLU A 144 3.48 18.43 -4.66
C GLU A 144 4.94 18.78 -4.32
N ASN A 145 5.91 18.03 -4.85
CA ASN A 145 7.34 18.18 -4.55
C ASN A 145 7.66 18.09 -3.05
N ARG A 146 6.89 17.27 -2.31
CA ARG A 146 7.06 16.98 -0.88
C ARG A 146 7.86 15.72 -0.60
N VAL A 147 8.10 14.90 -1.62
CA VAL A 147 9.06 13.80 -1.62
C VAL A 147 9.93 13.98 -2.85
N VAL A 148 11.24 13.99 -2.63
CA VAL A 148 12.22 14.12 -3.70
C VAL A 148 12.83 12.74 -3.95
N LEU A 149 12.59 12.21 -5.15
CA LEU A 149 13.19 10.97 -5.62
C LEU A 149 14.41 11.36 -6.45
N GLN A 150 15.60 10.95 -6.01
CA GLN A 150 16.85 11.27 -6.69
C GLN A 150 17.68 10.02 -6.91
N SER A 151 18.27 9.94 -8.10
CA SER A 151 19.32 8.97 -8.40
C SER A 151 20.58 9.28 -7.59
N SER A 152 21.16 8.25 -6.99
CA SER A 152 22.51 8.33 -6.42
C SER A 152 23.52 8.55 -7.54
N ARG A 153 24.48 9.46 -7.34
CA ARG A 153 25.59 9.67 -8.28
C ARG A 153 26.51 8.44 -8.42
N LEU A 154 26.35 7.42 -7.56
CA LEU A 154 27.21 6.24 -7.45
C LEU A 154 26.55 4.94 -7.95
N GLY A 155 25.37 4.99 -8.57
CA GLY A 155 24.74 3.82 -9.20
C GLY A 155 23.23 3.95 -9.38
N ASN A 156 22.59 2.90 -9.89
CA ASN A 156 21.13 2.81 -10.16
C ASN A 156 20.24 2.84 -8.90
N VAL A 157 20.78 3.27 -7.76
CA VAL A 157 20.10 3.31 -6.46
C VAL A 157 19.45 4.67 -6.29
N TRP A 158 18.12 4.68 -6.28
CA TRP A 158 17.35 5.89 -6.02
C TRP A 158 17.00 6.00 -4.55
N THR A 159 17.15 7.20 -4.00
CA THR A 159 16.80 7.48 -2.61
C THR A 159 15.57 8.37 -2.58
N ALA A 160 14.58 7.97 -1.79
CA ALA A 160 13.45 8.83 -1.46
C ALA A 160 13.82 9.70 -0.26
N ILE A 161 13.91 11.01 -0.49
CA ILE A 161 14.07 11.99 0.58
C ILE A 161 12.66 12.39 1.02
N ILE A 162 12.23 11.83 2.15
CA ILE A 162 10.95 12.12 2.78
C ILE A 162 11.22 13.05 3.96
N PRO A 163 10.78 14.33 3.90
CA PRO A 163 10.84 15.23 5.04
C PRO A 163 10.11 14.64 6.25
N THR A 164 10.53 15.00 7.46
CA THR A 164 9.81 14.62 8.68
C THR A 164 8.53 15.46 8.83
N GLY A 165 7.41 14.83 9.22
CA GLY A 165 6.17 15.54 9.53
C GLY A 165 4.93 14.65 9.60
N ASN A 166 3.88 15.13 10.27
CA ASN A 166 2.65 14.35 10.52
C ASN A 166 1.88 13.99 9.23
N GLN A 167 2.14 14.70 8.13
CA GLN A 167 1.55 14.43 6.81
C GLN A 167 2.00 13.10 6.20
N TYR A 168 3.06 12.50 6.73
CA TYR A 168 3.58 11.19 6.31
C TYR A 168 3.14 10.07 7.27
N GLU A 169 2.50 10.42 8.39
CA GLU A 169 1.99 9.44 9.35
C GLU A 169 0.69 8.81 8.88
N PHE A 170 0.54 7.52 9.12
CA PHE A 170 -0.69 6.80 8.84
C PHE A 170 -1.74 7.13 9.91
N ASN A 171 -2.62 8.08 9.62
CA ASN A 171 -3.77 8.42 10.46
C ASN A 171 -5.07 8.52 9.64
N ASN A 172 -6.22 8.36 10.32
CA ASN A 172 -7.52 8.41 9.66
C ASN A 172 -7.79 9.74 8.95
N THR A 173 -7.25 10.84 9.46
CA THR A 173 -7.44 12.18 8.89
C THR A 173 -6.76 12.33 7.53
N VAL A 174 -5.60 11.71 7.33
CA VAL A 174 -4.81 11.79 6.09
C VAL A 174 -5.16 10.64 5.14
N TRP A 175 -5.43 9.43 5.68
CA TRP A 175 -5.52 8.21 4.88
C TRP A 175 -6.90 7.56 4.88
N GLY A 176 -7.66 7.73 5.96
CA GLY A 176 -8.92 7.01 6.18
C GLY A 176 -9.94 7.28 5.08
N ALA A 177 -10.14 8.55 4.72
CA ALA A 177 -11.07 8.93 3.66
C ALA A 177 -10.67 8.35 2.29
N THR A 178 -9.38 8.41 1.95
CA THR A 178 -8.85 7.87 0.69
C THR A 178 -8.97 6.35 0.63
N MET A 179 -8.67 5.66 1.73
CA MET A 179 -8.84 4.21 1.82
C MET A 179 -10.31 3.81 1.68
N CYS A 180 -11.23 4.46 2.41
CA CYS A 180 -12.67 4.20 2.30
C CYS A 180 -13.17 4.37 0.86
N ARG A 181 -12.70 5.42 0.16
CA ARG A 181 -13.04 5.68 -1.25
C ARG A 181 -12.69 4.50 -2.18
N TYR A 182 -11.62 3.76 -1.90
CA TYR A 182 -11.24 2.58 -2.69
C TYR A 182 -11.88 1.29 -2.17
N LEU A 183 -12.11 1.20 -0.85
CA LEU A 183 -12.63 -0.01 -0.23
C LEU A 183 -14.04 -0.36 -0.72
N ASP A 184 -14.93 0.61 -0.82
CA ASP A 184 -16.32 0.37 -1.26
C ASP A 184 -16.42 -0.28 -2.64
N PRO A 185 -15.79 0.27 -3.72
CA PRO A 185 -15.83 -0.39 -5.02
C PRO A 185 -15.08 -1.73 -5.04
N ILE A 186 -14.00 -1.89 -4.25
CA ILE A 186 -13.27 -3.16 -4.14
C ILE A 186 -14.14 -4.25 -3.50
N LYS A 187 -14.89 -3.93 -2.44
CA LYS A 187 -15.83 -4.86 -1.77
C LYS A 187 -16.94 -5.36 -2.70
N ASN A 188 -17.26 -4.58 -3.73
CA ASN A 188 -18.28 -4.92 -4.73
C ASN A 188 -17.71 -5.66 -5.95
N LEU A 189 -16.41 -6.00 -5.97
CA LEU A 189 -15.86 -6.88 -7.00
C LEU A 189 -16.45 -8.27 -6.86
N SER A 190 -16.71 -8.93 -8.01
CA SER A 190 -17.01 -10.36 -7.99
C SER A 190 -15.77 -11.15 -7.58
N ASP A 191 -15.98 -12.33 -7.00
CA ASP A 191 -14.87 -13.16 -6.53
C ASP A 191 -13.92 -13.53 -7.68
N GLU A 192 -14.41 -13.69 -8.92
CA GLU A 192 -13.57 -13.95 -10.10
C GLU A 192 -12.68 -12.75 -10.45
N HIS A 193 -13.23 -11.53 -10.45
CA HIS A 193 -12.44 -10.33 -10.72
C HIS A 193 -11.40 -10.09 -9.62
N PHE A 194 -11.75 -10.36 -8.36
CA PHE A 194 -10.81 -10.24 -7.27
C PHE A 194 -9.71 -11.31 -7.34
N ALA A 195 -10.06 -12.55 -7.69
CA ALA A 195 -9.09 -13.63 -7.89
C ALA A 195 -8.05 -13.26 -8.96
N LEU A 196 -8.46 -12.66 -10.08
CA LEU A 196 -7.54 -12.16 -11.11
C LEU A 196 -6.54 -11.13 -10.56
N VAL A 197 -6.95 -10.24 -9.66
CA VAL A 197 -6.04 -9.28 -9.02
C VAL A 197 -5.02 -10.02 -8.13
N VAL A 198 -5.47 -11.03 -7.39
CA VAL A 198 -4.61 -11.82 -6.50
C VAL A 198 -3.60 -12.66 -7.29
N GLU A 199 -4.03 -13.32 -8.36
CA GLU A 199 -3.16 -14.14 -9.22
C GLU A 199 -2.02 -13.31 -9.83
N GLU A 200 -2.26 -12.06 -10.19
CA GLU A 200 -1.22 -11.17 -10.73
C GLU A 200 -0.20 -10.66 -9.69
N THR A 201 -0.43 -10.93 -8.40
CA THR A 201 0.51 -10.56 -7.34
C THR A 201 1.44 -11.69 -6.89
N GLN A 202 1.23 -12.90 -7.40
CA GLN A 202 1.98 -14.14 -7.07
C GLN A 202 2.98 -14.48 -8.18
#